data_AF-A0A2D6VYK1-F1
#
_entry.id   AF-A0A2D6VYK1-F1
#
_cell.length_a   1.000
_cell.length_b   1.000
_cell.length_c   1.000
_cell.angle_alpha   90.00
_cell.angle_beta   90.00
_cell.angle_gamma   90.00
#
_symmetry.space_group_name_H-M   'P 1'
#
loop_
_entity.id
_entity.type
_entity.pdbx_description
1 polymer ?
#
loop_
_entity_poly.entity_id
_entity_poly.type
_entity_poly.pdbx_seq_one_letter_code
_entity_poly.pdbx_strand_id
1 'polypeptide(L)' 'GSIGPNLDELRPNRDQVIRAVTSGVGVMPAFEESLTESQIQAVADYVVSVTSAK' A
#
# COMPACT_ATOMS: atom_id res chain seq x y z
N GLY A 1 -7.44 13.37 12.45
CA GLY A 1 -7.15 12.03 12.98
C GLY A 1 -7.10 11.10 11.81
N SER A 2 -5.93 10.56 11.51
CA SER A 2 -5.72 9.75 10.31
C SER A 2 -6.00 8.29 10.65
N ILE A 3 -6.83 7.61 9.85
CA ILE A 3 -7.11 6.17 10.01
C ILE A 3 -5.84 5.34 9.77
N GLY A 4 -4.89 5.86 9.00
CA GLY A 4 -3.59 5.24 8.73
C GLY A 4 -2.44 6.25 8.72
N PRO A 5 -1.19 5.76 8.58
CA PRO A 5 0.01 6.60 8.52
C PRO A 5 0.04 7.43 7.22
N ASN A 6 0.75 8.57 7.26
CA ASN A 6 1.04 9.36 6.07
C ASN A 6 2.06 8.63 5.19
N LEU A 7 1.69 8.30 3.95
CA LEU A 7 2.56 7.56 3.03
C LEU A 7 3.74 8.39 2.52
N ASP A 8 3.61 9.72 2.44
CA ASP A 8 4.71 10.64 2.04
C ASP A 8 5.83 10.66 3.10
N GLU A 9 5.47 10.47 4.38
CA GLU A 9 6.40 10.39 5.50
C GLU A 9 6.94 8.97 5.69
N LEU A 10 6.06 7.97 5.59
CA LEU A 10 6.40 6.56 5.80
C LEU A 10 7.32 6.02 4.69
N ARG A 11 7.14 6.48 3.45
CA ARG A 11 7.90 6.06 2.26
C ARG A 11 8.10 4.54 2.20
N PRO A 12 7.01 3.75 2.22
CA PRO A 12 7.11 2.30 2.23
C PRO A 12 7.73 1.80 0.92
N ASN A 13 8.45 0.69 1.00
CA ASN A 13 8.89 0.00 -0.21
C ASN A 13 7.75 -0.83 -0.82
N ARG A 14 7.98 -1.29 -2.05
CA ARG A 14 6.98 -2.01 -2.86
C ARG A 14 6.40 -3.23 -2.16
N ASP A 15 7.26 -4.05 -1.55
CA ASP A 15 6.84 -5.29 -0.87
C ASP A 15 6.06 -5.01 0.41
N GLN A 16 6.30 -3.89 1.08
CA GLN A 16 5.50 -3.44 2.22
C GLN A 16 4.09 -3.07 1.77
N VAL A 17 3.95 -2.33 0.66
CA VAL A 17 2.64 -1.95 0.13
C VAL A 17 1.86 -3.18 -0.35
N ILE A 18 2.51 -4.09 -1.08
CA ILE A 18 1.87 -5.34 -1.54
C ILE A 18 1.32 -6.14 -0.36
N ARG A 19 2.13 -6.35 0.68
CA ARG A 19 1.72 -7.11 1.87
C ARG A 19 0.57 -6.43 2.62
N ALA A 20 0.65 -5.10 2.80
CA ALA A 20 -0.38 -4.34 3.47
C ALA A 20 -1.72 -4.36 2.71
N VAL A 21 -1.70 -4.27 1.38
CA VAL A 21 -2.92 -4.32 0.56
C VAL A 21 -3.47 -5.76 0.48
N THR A 22 -2.60 -6.75 0.36
CA THR A 22 -3.02 -8.17 0.24
C THR A 22 -3.65 -8.65 1.54
N SER A 23 -2.90 -8.59 2.64
CA SER A 23 -3.27 -9.23 3.91
C SER A 23 -3.82 -8.26 4.96
N GLY A 24 -3.83 -6.95 4.67
CA GLY A 24 -4.14 -5.93 5.67
C GLY A 24 -2.99 -5.66 6.64
N VAL A 25 -3.11 -4.59 7.43
CA VAL A 25 -2.16 -4.27 8.50
C VAL A 25 -2.83 -3.44 9.59
N GLY A 26 -2.82 -3.94 10.83
CA GLY A 26 -3.45 -3.27 11.96
C GLY A 26 -4.96 -3.09 11.75
N VAL A 27 -5.41 -1.84 11.59
CA VAL A 27 -6.82 -1.50 11.30
C VAL A 27 -7.17 -1.53 9.81
N MET A 28 -6.15 -1.64 8.93
CA MET A 28 -6.36 -1.75 7.49
C MET A 28 -6.82 -3.18 7.14
N PRO A 29 -7.99 -3.36 6.51
CA PRO A 29 -8.47 -4.67 6.08
C PRO A 29 -7.63 -5.23 4.92
N ALA A 30 -7.73 -6.54 4.70
CA ALA A 30 -7.21 -7.20 3.52
C ALA A 30 -8.04 -6.83 2.28
N PHE A 31 -7.39 -6.63 1.14
CA PHE A 31 -8.04 -6.34 -0.15
C PHE A 31 -7.87 -7.46 -1.18
N GLU A 32 -7.25 -8.58 -0.82
CA GLU A 32 -7.09 -9.74 -1.72
C GLU A 32 -8.41 -10.31 -2.26
N GLU A 33 -9.51 -10.17 -1.53
CA GLU A 33 -10.84 -10.58 -2.00
C GLU A 33 -11.48 -9.58 -2.97
N SER A 34 -10.98 -8.34 -3.01
CA SER A 34 -11.55 -7.23 -3.81
C SER A 34 -10.68 -6.84 -5.01
N LEU A 35 -9.38 -7.11 -4.96
CA LEU A 35 -8.41 -6.72 -5.97
C LEU A 35 -7.68 -7.94 -6.51
N THR A 36 -7.42 -7.96 -7.82
CA THR A 36 -6.56 -8.98 -8.41
C THR A 36 -5.10 -8.70 -8.07
N GLU A 37 -4.24 -9.72 -8.15
CA GLU A 37 -2.80 -9.57 -7.94
C GLU A 37 -2.22 -8.43 -8.80
N SER A 38 -2.60 -8.34 -10.08
CA SER A 38 -2.12 -7.28 -10.98
C SER A 38 -2.52 -5.88 -10.51
N GLN A 39 -3.71 -5.72 -9.93
CA GLN A 39 -4.17 -4.44 -9.38
C GLN A 39 -3.39 -4.07 -8.11
N ILE A 40 -3.12 -5.05 -7.24
CA ILE A 40 -2.30 -4.84 -6.04
C ILE A 40 -0.88 -4.40 -6.42
N GLN A 41 -0.28 -5.05 -7.42
CA GLN A 41 1.03 -4.69 -7.95
C GLN A 41 1.04 -3.25 -8.51
N ALA A 42 0.02 -2.89 -9.29
CA ALA A 42 -0.11 -1.53 -9.84
C ALA A 42 -0.25 -0.45 -8.75
N VAL A 43 -1.00 -0.72 -7.69
CA VAL A 43 -1.12 0.19 -6.53
C VAL A 43 0.23 0.34 -5.83
N ALA A 44 0.95 -0.76 -5.61
CA ALA A 44 2.27 -0.73 -5.00
C ALA A 44 3.27 0.09 -5.82
N ASP A 45 3.28 -0.09 -7.13
CA ASP A 45 4.14 0.68 -8.05
C ASP A 45 3.79 2.17 -8.01
N TYR A 46 2.50 2.51 -8.03
CA TYR A 46 2.06 3.89 -7.93
C TYR A 46 2.51 4.54 -6.61
N VAL A 47 2.23 3.91 -5.47
CA VAL A 47 2.56 4.45 -4.13
C VAL A 47 4.07 4.67 -4.00
N VAL A 48 4.89 3.70 -4.41
CA VAL A 48 6.34 3.85 -4.36
C VAL A 48 6.80 4.97 -5.29
N SER A 49 6.26 5.06 -6.50
CA SER A 49 6.66 6.09 -7.47
C SER A 49 6.40 7.52 -6.96
N VAL A 50 5.25 7.76 -6.31
CA VAL A 50 4.87 9.11 -5.86
C VAL A 50 5.51 9.52 -4.54
N THR A 51 5.83 8.54 -3.67
CA THR A 51 6.46 8.80 -2.36
C THR A 51 7.99 8.81 -2.43
N SER A 52 8.59 8.14 -3.43
CA SER A 52 10.04 8.11 -3.63
C SER A 52 10.57 9.27 -4.48
N ALA A 53 9.70 9.88 -5.30
CA ALA A 53 10.07 11.02 -6.15
C ALA A 53 10.10 12.37 -5.42
N LYS A 54 9.98 12.39 -4.09
CA LYS A 54 9.81 13.59 -3.27
C LYS A 54 10.88 13.75 -2.19
#